data_AF-A0A5J6WQ01-F1
#
_entry.id   AF-A0A5J6WQ01-F1
#
_cell.length_a   1.000
_cell.length_b   1.000
_cell.length_c   1.000
_cell.angle_alpha   90.00
_cell.angle_beta   90.00
_cell.angle_gamma   90.00
#
_symmetry.space_group_name_H-M   'P 1'
#
loop_
_entity.id
_entity.type
_entity.pdbx_description
1 polymer ?
#
loop_
_entity_poly.entity_id
_entity_poly.type
_entity_poly.pdbx_seq_one_letter_code
_entity_poly.pdbx_strand_id
1 'polypeptide(L)'
;MSNIKFFISITLVLTVLVACSSSSTAYSKKISSDNKPLHHTNKGYQNHPFVETAAPKGIFFYMRRAWDSLFVPDVPDGHELTELESLQLLNSISSDRVTWLGHASFLITTSGVTILTDPFLSKRASPVSWAGPRRIVNLPIPINKLPSIDIVIISHNHYDHLDDKTVRELKNKSEINVVVPLGLKSFFTERGYSKVTEFEVV
;
A
#
# COMPACT_ATOMS: atom_id res chain seq x y z
N MET A 1 32.00 -32.61 -4.02
CA MET A 1 31.44 -31.51 -4.85
C MET A 1 30.13 -30.90 -4.30
N SER A 2 29.47 -31.49 -3.28
CA SER A 2 28.23 -30.95 -2.67
C SER A 2 28.47 -29.71 -1.78
N ASN A 3 29.48 -29.77 -0.90
CA ASN A 3 29.70 -28.71 0.11
C ASN A 3 30.14 -27.37 -0.49
N ILE A 4 30.85 -27.38 -1.62
CA ILE A 4 31.31 -26.15 -2.31
C ILE A 4 30.14 -25.35 -2.88
N LYS A 5 29.11 -26.02 -3.43
CA LYS A 5 27.91 -25.35 -3.95
C LYS A 5 27.07 -24.73 -2.82
N PHE A 6 27.06 -25.37 -1.65
CA PHE A 6 26.39 -24.85 -0.46
C PHE A 6 27.08 -23.59 0.10
N PHE A 7 28.41 -23.60 0.21
CA PHE A 7 29.16 -22.42 0.64
C PHE A 7 29.06 -21.26 -0.35
N ILE A 8 29.16 -21.51 -1.67
CA ILE A 8 29.01 -20.46 -2.69
C ILE A 8 27.62 -19.82 -2.64
N SER A 9 26.56 -20.61 -2.40
CA SER A 9 25.19 -20.11 -2.27
C SER A 9 25.02 -19.20 -1.03
N ILE A 10 25.60 -19.58 0.11
CA ILE A 10 25.56 -18.76 1.34
C ILE A 10 26.37 -17.47 1.17
N THR A 11 27.53 -17.53 0.53
CA THR A 11 28.36 -16.33 0.28
C THR A 11 27.67 -15.35 -0.68
N LEU A 12 26.95 -15.86 -1.70
CA LEU A 12 26.19 -15.02 -2.64
C LEU A 12 24.97 -14.34 -1.96
N VAL A 13 24.32 -15.02 -1.01
CA VAL A 13 23.23 -14.44 -0.22
C VAL A 13 23.74 -13.37 0.75
N LEU A 14 24.92 -13.59 1.37
CA LEU A 14 25.54 -12.59 2.25
C LEU A 14 26.01 -11.34 1.48
N THR A 15 26.54 -11.47 0.26
CA THR A 15 26.98 -10.31 -0.53
C THR A 15 25.80 -9.46 -1.03
N VAL A 16 24.65 -10.07 -1.33
CA VAL A 16 23.41 -9.33 -1.66
C VAL A 16 22.85 -8.59 -0.44
N LEU A 17 22.97 -9.16 0.77
CA LEU A 17 22.51 -8.52 2.01
C LEU A 17 23.37 -7.32 2.44
N VAL A 18 24.68 -7.33 2.13
CA VAL A 18 25.59 -6.21 2.46
C VAL A 18 25.48 -5.07 1.43
N ALA A 19 25.19 -5.38 0.16
CA ALA A 19 25.07 -4.38 -0.91
C ALA A 19 23.87 -3.41 -0.77
N CYS A 20 22.89 -3.72 0.09
CA CYS A 20 21.75 -2.85 0.37
C CYS A 20 22.01 -1.79 1.46
N SER A 21 23.24 -1.68 1.96
CA SER A 21 23.58 -0.79 3.09
C SER A 21 24.73 0.16 2.78
N SER A 22 24.63 0.89 1.67
CA SER A 22 25.35 2.17 1.52
C SER A 22 24.81 2.96 0.33
N SER A 23 23.82 3.79 0.59
CA SER A 23 23.57 4.98 -0.21
C SER A 23 23.21 6.09 0.78
N SER A 24 24.23 6.67 1.40
CA SER A 24 24.08 7.93 2.10
C SER A 24 23.69 8.98 1.06
N THR A 25 22.40 9.33 1.01
CA THR A 25 21.92 10.48 0.26
C THR A 25 22.48 11.74 0.93
N ALA A 26 23.62 12.18 0.42
CA ALA A 26 24.20 13.46 0.78
C ALA A 26 23.15 14.56 0.62
N TYR A 27 23.01 15.36 1.69
CA TYR A 27 22.21 16.58 1.75
C TYR A 27 22.52 17.47 0.54
N SER A 28 21.58 17.53 -0.40
CA SER A 28 21.64 18.49 -1.50
C SER A 28 21.25 19.85 -0.92
N LYS A 29 22.25 20.66 -0.59
CA LYS A 29 22.06 22.05 -0.18
C LYS A 29 21.29 22.81 -1.27
N LYS A 30 20.05 23.14 -0.91
CA LYS A 30 19.11 24.14 -1.42
C LYS A 30 19.56 24.92 -2.68
N ILE A 31 18.98 24.56 -3.82
CA ILE A 31 18.68 25.50 -4.91
C ILE A 31 17.26 25.14 -5.35
N SER A 32 16.25 25.81 -4.78
CA SER A 32 14.93 25.82 -5.40
C SER A 32 15.10 26.63 -6.69
N SER A 33 14.86 26.01 -7.84
CA SER A 33 14.66 26.74 -9.09
C SER A 33 13.51 27.72 -8.88
N ASP A 34 13.70 28.98 -9.29
CA ASP A 34 12.74 30.06 -9.16
C ASP A 34 11.27 29.61 -9.39
N ASN A 35 10.39 29.97 -8.45
CA ASN A 35 8.93 29.74 -8.38
C ASN A 35 8.38 28.35 -7.99
N LYS A 36 9.18 27.36 -7.56
CA LYS A 36 8.60 26.09 -7.05
C LYS A 36 8.51 26.01 -5.52
N PRO A 37 7.47 25.37 -4.94
CA PRO A 37 7.41 25.08 -3.51
C PRO A 37 8.63 24.31 -3.00
N LEU A 38 8.96 24.45 -1.71
CA LEU A 38 10.19 23.90 -1.09
C LEU A 38 10.32 22.37 -1.18
N HIS A 39 9.23 21.65 -1.42
CA HIS A 39 9.20 20.20 -1.58
C HIS A 39 9.56 19.70 -2.99
N HIS A 40 9.78 20.63 -3.95
CA HIS A 40 10.30 20.32 -5.28
C HIS A 40 11.83 20.46 -5.28
N THR A 41 12.52 19.34 -5.46
CA THR A 41 13.99 19.30 -5.57
C THR A 41 14.42 18.99 -7.00
N ASN A 42 15.69 19.25 -7.33
CA ASN A 42 16.27 18.89 -8.63
C ASN A 42 16.26 17.37 -8.88
N LYS A 43 16.05 16.55 -7.84
CA LYS A 43 16.01 15.08 -7.92
C LYS A 43 14.58 14.51 -7.85
N GLY A 44 13.56 15.37 -7.81
CA GLY A 44 12.15 14.98 -7.67
C GLY A 44 11.50 15.56 -6.42
N TYR A 45 10.45 14.90 -5.94
CA TYR A 45 9.65 15.34 -4.81
C TYR A 45 10.24 14.89 -3.47
N GLN A 46 10.23 15.77 -2.46
CA GLN A 46 10.63 15.48 -1.09
C GLN A 46 9.80 16.31 -0.10
N ASN A 47 9.14 15.67 0.86
CA ASN A 47 8.36 16.37 1.88
C ASN A 47 9.18 17.46 2.61
N HIS A 48 8.55 18.62 2.86
CA HIS A 48 9.11 19.72 3.63
C HIS A 48 8.30 19.94 4.93
N PRO A 49 8.93 20.08 6.12
CA PRO A 49 10.36 19.94 6.37
C PRO A 49 10.85 18.53 6.07
N PHE A 50 12.14 18.40 5.77
CA PHE A 50 12.76 17.10 5.66
C PHE A 50 12.59 16.36 6.98
N VAL A 51 11.91 15.22 6.94
CA VAL A 51 11.85 14.28 8.05
C VAL A 51 12.92 13.23 7.80
N GLU A 52 13.87 13.14 8.71
CA GLU A 52 14.89 12.10 8.65
C GLU A 52 14.21 10.72 8.66
N THR A 53 14.51 9.91 7.64
CA THR A 53 13.95 8.56 7.56
C THR A 53 14.41 7.77 8.79
N ALA A 54 13.49 7.02 9.41
CA ALA A 54 13.82 6.22 10.59
C ALA A 54 15.05 5.35 10.30
N ALA A 55 16.00 5.33 11.24
CA ALA A 55 17.19 4.51 11.14
C ALA A 55 16.82 3.04 10.82
N PRO A 56 17.62 2.34 9.98
CA PRO A 56 17.35 0.95 9.65
C PRO A 56 17.22 0.14 10.92
N LYS A 57 16.12 -0.62 11.02
CA LYS A 57 15.86 -1.44 12.19
C LYS A 57 16.86 -2.61 12.19
N GLY A 58 17.51 -2.86 13.34
CA GLY A 58 18.46 -3.97 13.46
C GLY A 58 17.81 -5.34 13.31
N ILE A 59 18.62 -6.39 13.14
CA ILE A 59 18.15 -7.78 12.97
C ILE A 59 17.17 -8.22 14.06
N PHE A 60 17.37 -7.77 15.31
CA PHE A 60 16.49 -8.07 16.43
C PHE A 60 15.05 -7.57 16.25
N PHE A 61 14.85 -6.43 15.56
CA PHE A 61 13.52 -5.93 15.25
C PHE A 61 12.77 -6.89 14.31
N TYR A 62 13.44 -7.36 13.25
CA TYR A 62 12.84 -8.29 12.30
C TYR A 62 12.63 -9.67 12.92
N MET A 63 13.56 -10.15 13.74
CA MET A 63 13.40 -11.39 14.50
C MET A 63 12.20 -11.32 15.45
N ARG A 64 12.06 -10.21 16.19
CA ARG A 64 10.87 -9.97 17.02
C ARG A 64 9.61 -9.94 16.18
N ARG A 65 9.61 -9.24 15.04
CA ARG A 65 8.41 -9.15 14.19
C ARG A 65 8.02 -10.51 13.59
N ALA A 66 9.00 -11.34 13.25
CA ALA A 66 8.79 -12.71 12.81
C ALA A 66 8.20 -13.57 13.94
N TRP A 67 8.74 -13.47 15.15
CA TRP A 67 8.21 -14.14 16.33
C TRP A 67 6.77 -13.70 16.64
N ASP A 68 6.51 -12.39 16.71
CA ASP A 68 5.18 -11.82 16.94
C ASP A 68 4.18 -12.25 15.86
N SER A 69 4.62 -12.54 14.64
CA SER A 69 3.74 -13.00 13.55
C SER A 69 3.23 -14.43 13.71
N LEU A 70 3.84 -15.23 14.61
CA LEU A 70 3.35 -16.56 14.98
C LEU A 70 2.16 -16.48 15.94
N PHE A 71 2.00 -15.36 16.64
CA PHE A 71 0.93 -15.12 17.61
C PHE A 71 -0.09 -14.15 17.01
N VAL A 72 -1.03 -14.71 16.25
CA VAL A 72 -2.19 -13.93 15.79
C VAL A 72 -3.20 -13.90 16.94
N PRO A 73 -3.61 -12.72 17.44
CA PRO A 73 -4.62 -12.65 18.48
C PRO A 73 -5.95 -13.18 17.94
N ASP A 74 -6.73 -13.81 18.81
CA ASP A 74 -8.10 -14.20 18.47
C ASP A 74 -8.94 -12.95 18.23
N VAL A 75 -9.76 -12.99 17.17
CA VAL A 75 -10.73 -11.94 16.87
C VAL A 75 -11.93 -12.17 17.79
N PRO A 76 -12.31 -11.20 18.65
CA PRO A 76 -13.47 -11.37 19.51
C PRO A 76 -14.76 -11.53 18.70
N ASP A 77 -15.74 -12.25 19.26
CA ASP A 77 -17.04 -12.44 18.61
C ASP A 77 -17.69 -11.10 18.22
N GLY A 78 -18.33 -11.08 17.05
CA GLY A 78 -18.98 -9.88 16.50
C GLY A 78 -18.03 -8.83 15.90
N HIS A 79 -16.71 -9.07 15.88
CA HIS A 79 -15.73 -8.15 15.27
C HIS A 79 -15.33 -8.56 13.83
N GLU A 80 -15.97 -9.59 13.29
CA GLU A 80 -15.88 -10.00 11.89
C GLU A 80 -17.30 -10.26 11.37
N LEU A 81 -17.55 -9.85 10.13
CA LEU A 81 -18.75 -10.22 9.39
C LEU A 81 -18.38 -11.29 8.37
N THR A 82 -19.26 -12.25 8.18
CA THR A 82 -19.11 -13.19 7.06
C THR A 82 -19.26 -12.46 5.73
N GLU A 83 -18.75 -13.07 4.66
CA GLU A 83 -18.91 -12.52 3.31
C GLU A 83 -20.39 -12.37 2.93
N LEU A 84 -21.24 -13.32 3.33
CA LEU A 84 -22.67 -13.27 3.07
C LEU A 84 -23.33 -12.05 3.73
N GLU A 85 -23.09 -11.87 5.03
CA GLU A 85 -23.63 -10.74 5.79
C GLU A 85 -23.13 -9.41 5.24
N SER A 86 -21.84 -9.33 4.91
CA SER A 86 -21.22 -8.14 4.33
C SER A 86 -21.87 -7.76 3.00
N LEU A 87 -22.14 -8.73 2.12
CA LEU A 87 -22.83 -8.49 0.85
C LEU A 87 -24.31 -8.14 1.03
N GLN A 88 -24.99 -8.74 2.01
CA GLN A 88 -26.39 -8.40 2.32
C GLN A 88 -26.50 -6.96 2.80
N LEU A 89 -25.63 -6.52 3.71
CA LEU A 89 -25.58 -5.13 4.19
C LEU A 89 -25.20 -4.15 3.07
N LEU A 90 -24.24 -4.53 2.22
CA LEU A 90 -23.86 -3.70 1.07
C LEU A 90 -25.04 -3.50 0.11
N ASN A 91 -25.88 -4.52 -0.10
CA ASN A 91 -26.99 -4.46 -1.04
C ASN A 91 -28.30 -3.90 -0.43
N SER A 92 -28.43 -3.87 0.90
CA SER A 92 -29.66 -3.40 1.56
C SER A 92 -29.76 -1.88 1.66
N ILE A 93 -28.63 -1.17 1.60
CA ILE A 93 -28.56 0.29 1.73
C ILE A 93 -28.36 0.90 0.34
N SER A 94 -29.39 1.45 -0.29
CA SER A 94 -29.30 2.08 -1.61
C SER A 94 -28.94 3.58 -1.59
N SER A 95 -28.90 4.18 -0.40
CA SER A 95 -28.55 5.58 -0.19
C SER A 95 -27.05 5.79 -0.01
N ASP A 96 -26.66 7.05 0.22
CA ASP A 96 -25.31 7.41 0.67
C ASP A 96 -24.88 6.56 1.89
N ARG A 97 -23.66 6.03 1.82
CA ARG A 97 -23.12 5.11 2.83
C ARG A 97 -21.60 5.14 2.87
N VAL A 98 -21.07 4.72 4.01
CA VAL A 98 -19.65 4.41 4.20
C VAL A 98 -19.54 2.97 4.68
N THR A 99 -18.83 2.14 3.93
CA THR A 99 -18.54 0.74 4.31
C THR A 99 -17.05 0.63 4.62
N TRP A 100 -16.72 0.18 5.83
CA TRP A 100 -15.35 -0.09 6.24
C TRP A 100 -14.94 -1.50 5.82
N LEU A 101 -13.90 -1.61 4.99
CA LEU A 101 -13.35 -2.89 4.50
C LEU A 101 -12.15 -3.37 5.35
N GLY A 102 -11.82 -2.63 6.40
CA GLY A 102 -10.69 -2.86 7.31
C GLY A 102 -9.47 -1.99 7.01
N HIS A 103 -8.64 -1.75 8.03
CA HIS A 103 -7.52 -0.79 7.99
C HIS A 103 -8.01 0.61 7.53
N ALA A 104 -7.36 1.22 6.54
CA ALA A 104 -7.73 2.49 5.94
C ALA A 104 -8.61 2.33 4.68
N SER A 105 -9.06 1.11 4.37
CA SER A 105 -9.88 0.85 3.18
C SER A 105 -11.35 1.12 3.46
N PHE A 106 -11.90 2.14 2.81
CA PHE A 106 -13.32 2.47 2.84
C PHE A 106 -13.91 2.43 1.44
N LEU A 107 -15.12 1.91 1.35
CA LEU A 107 -15.99 2.02 0.18
C LEU A 107 -17.10 3.03 0.51
N ILE A 108 -17.01 4.20 -0.09
CA ILE A 108 -17.92 5.32 0.16
C ILE A 108 -18.81 5.47 -1.07
N THR A 109 -20.12 5.40 -0.88
CA THR A 109 -21.08 5.74 -1.93
C THR A 109 -21.75 7.04 -1.54
N THR A 110 -21.70 8.05 -2.41
CA THR A 110 -22.39 9.31 -2.20
C THR A 110 -22.84 9.91 -3.51
N SER A 111 -24.08 10.39 -3.58
CA SER A 111 -24.65 11.03 -4.78
C SER A 111 -24.47 10.19 -6.06
N GLY A 112 -24.58 8.86 -5.93
CA GLY A 112 -24.40 7.91 -7.03
C GLY A 112 -22.95 7.62 -7.44
N VAL A 113 -21.96 8.20 -6.76
CA VAL A 113 -20.52 7.97 -7.00
C VAL A 113 -19.97 7.01 -5.95
N THR A 114 -19.18 6.02 -6.38
CA THR A 114 -18.50 5.05 -5.52
C THR A 114 -17.00 5.33 -5.45
N ILE A 115 -16.51 5.62 -4.25
CA ILE A 115 -15.12 5.97 -3.94
C ILE A 115 -14.50 4.84 -3.13
N LEU A 116 -13.30 4.40 -3.52
CA LEU A 116 -12.50 3.43 -2.79
C LEU A 116 -11.22 4.10 -2.27
N THR A 117 -11.01 4.11 -0.95
CA THR A 117 -9.81 4.69 -0.33
C THR A 117 -8.79 3.62 0.01
N ASP A 118 -7.50 3.94 -0.09
CA ASP A 118 -6.35 3.15 0.40
C ASP A 118 -6.57 1.63 0.33
N PRO A 119 -6.74 1.07 -0.89
CA PRO A 119 -7.30 -0.26 -1.03
C PRO A 119 -6.25 -1.32 -0.70
N PHE A 120 -6.39 -1.94 0.47
CA PHE A 120 -5.57 -3.06 0.95
C PHE A 120 -6.45 -4.28 1.22
N LEU A 121 -6.65 -5.08 0.17
CA LEU A 121 -7.54 -6.27 0.21
C LEU A 121 -6.78 -7.60 0.15
N SER A 122 -5.46 -7.55 0.00
CA SER A 122 -4.59 -8.73 0.13
C SER A 122 -4.48 -9.28 1.54
N LYS A 123 -4.03 -10.54 1.63
CA LYS A 123 -3.77 -11.20 2.92
C LYS A 123 -2.61 -10.57 3.70
N ARG A 124 -1.68 -9.91 3.01
CA ARG A 124 -0.45 -9.34 3.61
C ARG A 124 -0.11 -7.98 3.02
N ALA A 125 0.30 -7.05 3.89
CA ALA A 125 0.86 -5.77 3.50
C ALA A 125 2.37 -5.96 3.23
N SER A 126 2.72 -6.41 2.02
CA SER A 126 4.09 -6.82 1.69
C SER A 126 4.35 -6.83 0.19
N PRO A 127 5.60 -6.60 -0.26
CA PRO A 127 5.98 -6.83 -1.66
C PRO A 127 5.97 -8.31 -2.07
N VAL A 128 5.91 -9.23 -1.10
CA VAL A 128 5.90 -10.68 -1.35
C VAL A 128 4.73 -11.35 -0.63
N SER A 129 4.20 -12.42 -1.23
CA SER A 129 3.00 -13.11 -0.71
C SER A 129 3.25 -13.96 0.55
N TRP A 130 4.50 -14.32 0.83
CA TRP A 130 4.87 -15.30 1.87
C TRP A 130 5.42 -14.67 3.16
N ALA A 131 5.82 -13.40 3.14
CA ALA A 131 6.35 -12.68 4.31
C ALA A 131 5.68 -11.32 4.50
N GLY A 132 5.86 -10.75 5.69
CA GLY A 132 5.32 -9.44 6.07
C GLY A 132 4.00 -9.51 6.85
N PRO A 133 3.52 -8.37 7.36
CA PRO A 133 2.34 -8.29 8.21
C PRO A 133 1.11 -8.96 7.58
N ARG A 134 0.50 -9.92 8.30
CA ARG A 134 -0.78 -10.52 7.91
C ARG A 134 -1.91 -9.64 8.39
N ARG A 135 -2.96 -9.51 7.59
CA ARG A 135 -4.26 -9.07 8.08
C ARG A 135 -4.80 -10.08 9.11
N ILE A 136 -5.41 -9.59 10.19
CA ILE A 136 -5.93 -10.40 11.30
C ILE A 136 -7.37 -10.87 11.01
N VAL A 137 -8.26 -9.94 10.67
CA VAL A 137 -9.67 -10.20 10.33
C VAL A 137 -9.82 -10.49 8.85
N ASN A 138 -10.62 -11.46 8.42
CA ASN A 138 -10.76 -11.73 6.98
C ASN A 138 -11.34 -10.53 6.22
N LEU A 139 -11.17 -10.54 4.90
CA LEU A 139 -11.72 -9.51 4.06
C LEU A 139 -13.25 -9.66 4.00
N PRO A 140 -14.04 -8.62 4.31
CA PRO A 140 -15.50 -8.74 4.36
C PRO A 140 -16.12 -8.91 2.97
N ILE A 141 -15.55 -8.27 1.95
CA ILE A 141 -16.06 -8.33 0.57
C ILE A 141 -14.88 -8.58 -0.37
N PRO A 142 -14.85 -9.70 -1.11
CA PRO A 142 -13.78 -9.96 -2.06
C PRO A 142 -13.83 -8.97 -3.22
N ILE A 143 -12.66 -8.61 -3.73
CA ILE A 143 -12.49 -7.61 -4.79
C ILE A 143 -13.37 -7.83 -6.03
N ASN A 144 -13.60 -9.09 -6.40
CA ASN A 144 -14.41 -9.46 -7.56
C ASN A 144 -15.92 -9.21 -7.34
N LYS A 145 -16.35 -8.99 -6.10
CA LYS A 145 -17.73 -8.68 -5.69
C LYS A 145 -17.91 -7.23 -5.25
N LEU A 146 -16.88 -6.39 -5.33
CA LEU A 146 -17.06 -4.96 -5.15
C LEU A 146 -17.99 -4.39 -6.25
N PRO A 147 -18.78 -3.35 -5.93
CA PRO A 147 -19.51 -2.61 -6.94
C PRO A 147 -18.53 -1.90 -7.90
N SER A 148 -19.06 -1.32 -8.98
CA SER A 148 -18.24 -0.47 -9.85
C SER A 148 -17.64 0.67 -9.03
N ILE A 149 -16.34 0.91 -9.21
CA ILE A 149 -15.62 1.99 -8.55
C ILE A 149 -15.49 3.13 -9.55
N ASP A 150 -15.79 4.35 -9.13
CA ASP A 150 -15.69 5.55 -9.96
C ASP A 150 -14.41 6.34 -9.62
N ILE A 151 -14.02 6.32 -8.34
CA ILE A 151 -12.86 7.05 -7.83
C ILE A 151 -12.02 6.15 -6.92
N VAL A 152 -10.71 6.17 -7.09
CA VAL A 152 -9.74 5.59 -6.14
C VAL A 152 -8.92 6.72 -5.53
N ILE A 153 -8.84 6.78 -4.20
CA ILE A 153 -8.04 7.78 -3.48
C ILE A 153 -6.94 7.06 -2.71
N ILE A 154 -5.70 7.48 -2.92
CA ILE A 154 -4.53 6.97 -2.20
C ILE A 154 -3.96 8.07 -1.31
N SER A 155 -3.68 7.76 -0.06
CA SER A 155 -3.03 8.67 0.88
C SER A 155 -1.50 8.65 0.75
N HIS A 156 -0.90 7.46 0.60
CA HIS A 156 0.55 7.26 0.43
C HIS A 156 0.86 5.84 -0.08
N ASN A 157 2.15 5.52 -0.29
CA ASN A 157 2.61 4.33 -1.01
C ASN A 157 3.05 3.14 -0.14
N HIS A 158 2.67 3.09 1.15
CA HIS A 158 2.94 1.92 1.97
C HIS A 158 2.04 0.74 1.58
N TYR A 159 2.52 -0.49 1.76
CA TYR A 159 1.83 -1.71 1.30
C TYR A 159 0.48 -1.99 1.99
N ASP A 160 0.22 -1.38 3.14
CA ASP A 160 -1.07 -1.43 3.85
C ASP A 160 -2.06 -0.36 3.39
N HIS A 161 -1.65 0.56 2.49
CA HIS A 161 -2.51 1.58 1.87
C HIS A 161 -2.54 1.48 0.34
N LEU A 162 -1.47 0.99 -0.29
CA LEU A 162 -1.34 0.79 -1.72
C LEU A 162 -0.98 -0.67 -2.01
N ASP A 163 -2.00 -1.51 -2.14
CA ASP A 163 -1.82 -2.92 -2.49
C ASP A 163 -1.82 -3.13 -4.01
N ASP A 164 -0.65 -3.44 -4.55
CA ASP A 164 -0.43 -3.71 -5.99
C ASP A 164 -1.40 -4.75 -6.54
N LYS A 165 -1.67 -5.81 -5.79
CA LYS A 165 -2.56 -6.89 -6.24
C LYS A 165 -3.98 -6.36 -6.39
N THR A 166 -4.46 -5.63 -5.39
CA THR A 166 -5.79 -5.01 -5.42
C THR A 166 -5.91 -4.05 -6.60
N VAL A 167 -4.94 -3.15 -6.80
CA VAL A 167 -4.94 -2.20 -7.93
C VAL A 167 -4.96 -2.92 -9.29
N ARG A 168 -4.25 -4.05 -9.42
CA ARG A 168 -4.25 -4.83 -10.66
C ARG A 168 -5.56 -5.56 -10.92
N GLU A 169 -6.29 -5.96 -9.90
CA GLU A 169 -7.51 -6.77 -9.99
C GLU A 169 -8.81 -5.94 -10.15
N LEU A 170 -8.75 -4.62 -9.90
CA LEU A 170 -9.87 -3.72 -10.17
C LEU A 170 -10.27 -3.72 -11.66
N LYS A 171 -11.59 -3.75 -11.91
CA LYS A 171 -12.16 -3.76 -13.26
C LYS A 171 -12.31 -2.32 -13.79
N ASN A 172 -12.50 -2.17 -15.10
CA ASN A 172 -12.83 -0.88 -15.75
C ASN A 172 -11.84 0.26 -15.43
N LYS A 173 -10.54 -0.04 -15.31
CA LYS A 173 -9.49 0.91 -14.92
C LYS A 173 -9.40 2.17 -15.79
N SER A 174 -9.84 2.10 -17.05
CA SER A 174 -9.91 3.26 -17.94
C SER A 174 -10.96 4.29 -17.51
N GLU A 175 -11.97 3.86 -16.74
CA GLU A 175 -13.05 4.73 -16.30
C GLU A 175 -12.84 5.31 -14.91
N ILE A 176 -12.05 4.64 -14.08
CA ILE A 176 -11.75 5.04 -12.70
C ILE A 176 -10.89 6.31 -12.70
N ASN A 177 -11.33 7.34 -11.97
CA ASN A 177 -10.51 8.50 -11.64
C ASN A 177 -9.64 8.17 -10.42
N VAL A 178 -8.31 8.20 -10.57
CA VAL A 178 -7.38 7.94 -9.48
C VAL A 178 -6.79 9.26 -8.98
N VAL A 179 -6.87 9.47 -7.67
CA VAL A 179 -6.30 10.60 -6.95
C VAL A 179 -5.16 10.10 -6.07
N VAL A 180 -3.95 10.60 -6.30
CA VAL A 180 -2.73 10.13 -5.63
C VAL A 180 -1.80 11.28 -5.23
N PRO A 181 -0.88 11.08 -4.28
CA PRO A 181 0.24 11.98 -4.06
C PRO A 181 1.16 12.08 -5.28
N LEU A 182 1.92 13.18 -5.35
CA LEU A 182 2.98 13.37 -6.34
C LEU A 182 3.92 12.15 -6.43
N GLY A 183 4.23 11.74 -7.66
CA GLY A 183 5.18 10.67 -7.98
C GLY A 183 4.56 9.27 -8.11
N LEU A 184 3.24 9.12 -7.89
CA LEU A 184 2.56 7.82 -8.00
C LEU A 184 1.78 7.65 -9.31
N LYS A 185 1.74 8.65 -10.19
CA LYS A 185 1.02 8.52 -11.46
C LYS A 185 1.50 7.36 -12.32
N SER A 186 2.82 7.20 -12.47
CA SER A 186 3.42 6.13 -13.27
C SER A 186 2.98 4.75 -12.79
N PHE A 187 2.93 4.54 -11.47
CA PHE A 187 2.47 3.30 -10.86
C PHE A 187 1.09 2.89 -11.37
N PHE A 188 0.13 3.83 -11.42
CA PHE A 188 -1.22 3.53 -11.91
C PHE A 188 -1.29 3.42 -13.43
N THR A 189 -0.60 4.28 -14.18
CA THR A 189 -0.64 4.24 -15.64
C THR A 189 -0.05 2.94 -16.20
N GLU A 190 1.03 2.43 -15.59
CA GLU A 190 1.63 1.13 -15.95
C GLU A 190 0.69 -0.06 -15.70
N ARG A 191 -0.37 0.13 -14.91
CA ARG A 191 -1.37 -0.88 -14.53
C ARG A 191 -2.68 -0.76 -15.30
N GLY A 192 -2.75 0.17 -16.25
CA GLY A 192 -3.88 0.34 -17.17
C GLY A 192 -4.89 1.42 -16.77
N TYR A 193 -4.54 2.30 -15.83
CA TYR A 193 -5.38 3.46 -15.49
C TYR A 193 -5.04 4.64 -16.41
N SER A 194 -6.06 5.25 -17.02
CA SER A 194 -5.88 6.39 -17.93
C SER A 194 -6.16 7.74 -17.26
N LYS A 195 -6.99 7.78 -16.21
CA LYS A 195 -7.41 9.00 -15.52
C LYS A 195 -6.73 9.09 -14.15
N VAL A 196 -5.49 9.58 -14.11
CA VAL A 196 -4.69 9.70 -12.87
C VAL A 196 -4.27 11.15 -12.63
N THR A 197 -4.73 11.70 -11.51
CA THR A 197 -4.47 13.05 -11.04
C THR A 197 -3.58 13.00 -9.80
N GLU A 198 -2.44 13.68 -9.86
CA GLU A 198 -1.56 13.86 -8.70
C GLU A 198 -1.91 15.15 -7.97
N PHE A 199 -1.89 15.10 -6.64
CA PHE A 199 -2.07 16.27 -5.80
C PHE A 199 -0.80 16.55 -5.00
N GLU A 200 -0.50 17.83 -4.90
CA GLU A 200 0.47 18.33 -3.94
C GLU A 200 -0.24 18.44 -2.58
N VAL A 201 0.32 17.81 -1.56
CA VAL A 201 -0.10 18.05 -0.18
C VAL A 201 0.79 19.19 0.32
N VAL A 202 0.18 20.37 0.51
CA VAL A 202 0.87 21.61 0.88
C VAL A 202 1.24 21.61 2.36
#